data_AF-A0A660YAN5-F1
#
_entry.id   AF-A0A660YAN5-F1
#
_cell.length_a   1.000
_cell.length_b   1.000
_cell.length_c   1.000
_cell.angle_alpha   90.00
_cell.angle_beta   90.00
_cell.angle_gamma   90.00
#
_symmetry.space_group_name_H-M   'P 1'
#
loop_
_entity.id
_entity.type
_entity.pdbx_description
1 polymer ?
#
loop_
_entity_poly.entity_id
_entity_poly.type
_entity_poly.pdbx_seq_one_letter_code
_entity_poly.pdbx_strand_id
1 'polypeptide(L)'
;MRFIARRRGGNPQSQIPFPMKIINLKENANMYTSNVYLVLGTWNAIEDVNTLVDVGRDPAIMDKIYEASTGVGKSRVEQVILTHSHYDHASFLPAIREAFHPKVYAFSHSLEGVDHHLRGWETLRLGDRNFEVIHTPGHSSDSICLYCEEEGVL
;
A
#
# COMPACT_ATOMS: atom_id res chain seq x y z
N MET A 1 -0.96 10.73 8.56
CA MET A 1 -1.58 9.63 9.33
C MET A 1 -0.48 8.66 9.75
N ARG A 2 -0.28 8.35 11.04
CA ARG A 2 0.70 7.34 11.45
C ARG A 2 0.06 5.96 11.21
N PHE A 3 0.64 5.13 10.36
CA PHE A 3 0.44 3.68 10.46
C PHE A 3 0.84 3.29 11.89
N ILE A 4 -0.15 2.97 12.72
CA ILE A 4 0.09 2.41 14.03
C ILE A 4 -0.26 0.95 13.88
N ALA A 5 0.74 0.10 13.64
CA ALA A 5 0.66 -1.32 13.91
C ALA A 5 0.52 -1.52 15.43
N ARG A 6 -0.63 -1.10 15.99
CA ARG A 6 -1.03 -1.45 17.35
C ARG A 6 -1.68 -2.81 17.21
N ARG A 7 -0.90 -3.85 17.52
CA ARG A 7 -1.47 -5.14 17.93
C ARG A 7 -2.45 -4.84 19.06
N ARG A 8 -3.75 -4.74 18.77
CA ARG A 8 -4.76 -4.86 19.82
C ARG A 8 -4.57 -6.24 20.44
N GLY A 9 -4.71 -6.32 21.76
CA GLY A 9 -4.49 -7.53 22.55
C GLY A 9 -5.37 -8.69 22.08
N GLY A 10 -4.93 -9.37 21.03
CA GLY A 10 -5.38 -10.68 20.63
C GLY A 10 -4.78 -11.73 21.53
N ASN A 11 -5.49 -12.86 21.64
CA ASN A 11 -5.10 -14.05 22.39
C ASN A 11 -3.59 -14.34 22.22
N PRO A 12 -2.79 -14.50 23.29
CA PRO A 12 -1.36 -14.79 23.21
C PRO A 12 -0.98 -16.02 22.37
N GLN A 13 -1.96 -16.82 21.95
CA GLN A 13 -1.82 -18.02 21.11
C GLN A 13 -1.93 -17.78 19.59
N SER A 14 -2.27 -16.58 19.09
CA SER A 14 -2.47 -16.34 17.64
C SER A 14 -1.30 -15.64 16.96
N GLN A 15 -0.06 -16.10 17.16
CA GLN A 15 1.04 -15.66 16.31
C GLN A 15 0.92 -16.36 14.96
N ILE A 16 0.62 -15.59 13.92
CA ILE A 16 0.64 -16.05 12.53
C ILE A 16 2.05 -16.61 12.27
N PRO A 17 2.20 -17.90 11.95
CA PRO A 17 3.52 -18.52 11.86
C PRO A 17 4.37 -17.92 10.74
N PHE A 18 3.73 -17.34 9.71
CA PHE A 18 4.40 -16.66 8.60
C PHE A 18 3.62 -15.39 8.20
N PRO A 19 3.95 -14.22 8.76
CA PRO A 19 3.27 -12.98 8.41
C PRO A 19 3.55 -12.61 6.95
N MET A 20 2.66 -11.83 6.35
CA MET A 20 2.95 -11.19 5.07
C MET A 20 4.12 -10.19 5.19
N LYS A 21 4.67 -9.75 4.06
CA LYS A 21 5.77 -8.76 4.06
C LYS A 21 5.20 -7.37 3.81
N ILE A 22 5.39 -6.47 4.78
CA ILE A 22 5.04 -5.05 4.68
C ILE A 22 6.32 -4.24 4.85
N ILE A 23 6.86 -3.74 3.74
CA ILE A 23 8.18 -3.10 3.69
C ILE A 23 7.98 -1.59 3.54
N ASN A 24 8.42 -0.81 4.53
CA ASN A 24 8.43 0.66 4.39
C ASN A 24 9.61 1.08 3.52
N LEU A 25 9.33 1.72 2.39
CA LEU A 25 10.33 2.17 1.42
C LEU A 25 10.90 3.56 1.75
N LYS A 26 10.28 4.33 2.63
CA LYS A 26 10.77 5.66 2.99
C LYS A 26 12.17 5.59 3.60
N GLU A 27 13.10 6.36 3.05
CA GLU A 27 14.49 6.44 3.54
C GLU A 27 14.88 7.84 3.98
N ASN A 28 14.57 8.83 3.15
CA ASN A 28 15.12 10.16 3.32
C ASN A 28 14.40 10.93 4.43
N ALA A 29 15.05 11.05 5.58
CA ALA A 29 14.53 11.84 6.70
C ALA A 29 14.44 13.34 6.38
N ASN A 30 15.21 13.83 5.41
CA ASN A 30 15.29 15.24 5.07
C ASN A 30 14.25 15.67 4.01
N MET A 31 13.55 14.72 3.39
CA MET A 31 12.52 15.04 2.40
C MET A 31 11.12 14.85 2.99
N TYR A 32 10.29 15.88 2.84
CA TYR A 32 8.89 15.79 3.23
C TYR A 32 8.11 14.91 2.24
N THR A 33 7.79 13.70 2.68
CA THR A 33 7.02 12.66 1.96
C THR A 33 6.27 11.78 2.96
N SER A 34 5.19 11.15 2.50
CA SER A 34 4.50 10.09 3.23
C SER A 34 5.40 8.86 3.42
N ASN A 35 4.99 7.97 4.31
CA ASN A 35 5.47 6.59 4.20
C ASN A 35 4.92 5.98 2.92
N VAL A 36 5.70 5.06 2.34
CA VAL A 36 5.30 4.26 1.19
C VAL A 36 5.56 2.81 1.55
N TYR A 37 4.57 1.95 1.39
CA TYR A 37 4.68 0.54 1.76
C TYR A 37 4.57 -0.37 0.55
N LEU A 38 5.56 -1.23 0.36
CA LEU A 38 5.48 -2.36 -0.55
C LEU A 38 4.96 -3.58 0.23
N VAL A 39 3.78 -4.03 -0.15
CA VAL A 39 3.04 -5.11 0.47
C VAL A 39 3.11 -6.33 -0.46
N LEU A 40 3.72 -7.40 0.03
CA LEU A 40 3.98 -8.63 -0.72
C LEU A 40 3.41 -9.83 0.05
N GLY A 41 2.99 -10.87 -0.66
CA GLY A 41 2.49 -12.07 -0.01
C GLY A 41 3.58 -12.85 0.70
N THR A 42 3.20 -13.68 1.67
CA THR A 42 4.13 -14.41 2.56
C THR A 42 5.28 -15.07 1.78
N TRP A 43 4.98 -15.74 0.66
CA TRP A 43 5.96 -16.50 -0.13
C TRP A 43 6.31 -15.88 -1.49
N ASN A 44 5.77 -14.70 -1.85
CA ASN A 44 5.88 -14.13 -3.20
C ASN A 44 5.38 -15.08 -4.30
N ALA A 45 4.24 -15.72 -4.04
CA ALA A 45 3.62 -16.61 -5.00
C ALA A 45 3.16 -15.83 -6.23
N ILE A 46 3.02 -16.53 -7.36
CA ILE A 46 2.67 -15.87 -8.63
C ILE A 46 1.29 -15.20 -8.54
N GLU A 47 0.37 -15.81 -7.79
CA GLU A 47 -1.00 -15.37 -7.53
C GLU A 47 -1.15 -14.25 -6.48
N ASP A 48 -0.07 -13.87 -5.78
CA ASP A 48 -0.11 -12.74 -4.84
C ASP A 48 -0.39 -11.43 -5.60
N VAL A 49 -0.69 -10.34 -4.89
CA VAL A 49 -0.84 -9.02 -5.54
C VAL A 49 0.16 -8.04 -4.94
N ASN A 50 1.28 -7.82 -5.62
CA ASN A 50 2.31 -6.90 -5.18
C ASN A 50 1.76 -5.47 -5.17
N THR A 51 1.56 -4.92 -3.98
CA THR A 51 0.83 -3.67 -3.80
C THR A 51 1.71 -2.58 -3.22
N LEU A 52 1.67 -1.41 -3.83
CA LEU A 52 2.24 -0.20 -3.25
C LEU A 52 1.12 0.59 -2.55
N VAL A 53 1.25 0.86 -1.26
CA VAL A 53 0.35 1.75 -0.51
C VAL A 53 1.02 3.12 -0.42
N ASP A 54 0.37 4.11 -1.04
CA ASP A 54 0.92 5.41 -1.41
C ASP A 54 2.15 5.33 -2.32
N VAL A 55 2.54 6.44 -2.93
CA VAL A 55 3.74 6.54 -3.81
C VAL A 55 4.69 7.64 -3.37
N GLY A 56 4.27 8.48 -2.43
CA GLY A 56 5.12 9.51 -1.87
C GLY A 56 5.56 10.55 -2.91
N ARG A 57 6.74 11.11 -2.65
CA ARG A 57 7.44 12.04 -3.55
C ARG A 57 8.89 11.61 -3.85
N ASP A 58 9.41 10.63 -3.11
CA ASP A 58 10.84 10.33 -3.08
C ASP A 58 11.20 9.39 -4.24
N PRO A 59 11.99 9.82 -5.24
CA PRO A 59 12.38 8.94 -6.32
C PRO A 59 13.22 7.75 -5.84
N ALA A 60 13.86 7.83 -4.67
CA ALA A 60 14.65 6.73 -4.10
C ALA A 60 13.82 5.48 -3.79
N ILE A 61 12.48 5.57 -3.71
CA ILE A 61 11.66 4.36 -3.57
C ILE A 61 11.76 3.43 -4.79
N MET A 62 12.09 3.97 -5.97
CA MET A 62 12.19 3.19 -7.21
C MET A 62 13.29 2.13 -7.11
N ASP A 63 14.48 2.53 -6.64
CA ASP A 63 15.62 1.63 -6.47
C ASP A 63 15.26 0.49 -5.50
N LYS A 64 14.56 0.81 -4.41
CA LYS A 64 14.09 -0.21 -3.45
C LYS A 64 13.07 -1.18 -4.02
N ILE A 65 12.18 -0.71 -4.89
CA ILE A 65 11.23 -1.59 -5.60
C ILE A 65 12.00 -2.56 -6.51
N TYR A 66 13.06 -2.09 -7.18
CA TYR A 66 13.91 -2.93 -8.02
C TYR A 66 14.78 -3.91 -7.22
N GLU A 67 15.21 -3.54 -6.02
CA GLU A 67 15.98 -4.41 -5.11
C GLU A 67 15.13 -5.44 -4.39
N ALA A 68 13.84 -5.15 -4.14
CA ALA A 68 12.94 -6.04 -3.44
C ALA A 68 12.76 -7.38 -4.19
N SER A 69 12.69 -8.48 -3.44
CA SER A 69 12.27 -9.78 -3.97
C SER A 69 10.75 -9.82 -4.05
N THR A 70 10.20 -9.65 -5.25
CA THR A 70 8.75 -9.53 -5.51
C THR A 70 8.14 -10.77 -6.17
N GLY A 71 8.88 -11.89 -6.20
CA GLY A 71 8.51 -13.09 -6.95
C GLY A 71 8.99 -13.05 -8.40
N VAL A 72 8.85 -14.18 -9.09
CA VAL A 72 9.34 -14.39 -10.47
C VAL A 72 8.15 -14.52 -11.41
N GLY A 73 8.23 -13.88 -12.59
CA GLY A 73 7.19 -13.99 -13.62
C GLY A 73 6.00 -13.05 -13.47
N LYS A 74 6.08 -12.05 -12.59
CA LYS A 74 5.05 -11.04 -12.33
C LYS A 74 5.62 -9.64 -12.19
N SER A 75 4.77 -8.62 -12.25
CA SER A 75 5.20 -7.23 -12.03
C SER A 75 5.68 -7.03 -10.60
N ARG A 76 6.67 -6.15 -10.42
CA ARG A 76 7.16 -5.72 -9.10
C ARG A 76 6.09 -4.92 -8.35
N VAL A 77 5.25 -4.20 -9.08
CA VAL A 77 4.09 -3.46 -8.58
C VAL A 77 2.93 -3.75 -9.52
N GLU A 78 1.94 -4.50 -9.04
CA GLU A 78 0.75 -4.86 -9.80
C GLU A 78 -0.40 -3.90 -9.54
N GLN A 79 -0.43 -3.32 -8.34
CA GLN A 79 -1.40 -2.30 -7.98
C GLN A 79 -0.83 -1.23 -7.06
N VAL A 80 -1.46 -0.05 -7.11
CA VAL A 80 -1.22 1.06 -6.20
C VAL A 80 -2.53 1.39 -5.50
N ILE A 81 -2.48 1.57 -4.18
CA ILE A 81 -3.61 2.11 -3.41
C ILE A 81 -3.16 3.43 -2.79
N LEU A 82 -3.80 4.52 -3.19
CA LEU A 82 -3.58 5.84 -2.62
C LEU A 82 -4.52 6.05 -1.44
N THR A 83 -3.96 6.34 -0.27
CA THR A 83 -4.73 6.56 0.95
C THR A 83 -5.48 7.89 0.93
N HIS A 84 -4.94 8.89 0.22
CA HIS A 84 -5.60 10.15 -0.13
C HIS A 84 -4.80 10.94 -1.17
N SER A 85 -5.36 12.05 -1.66
CA SER A 85 -4.87 12.82 -2.79
C SER A 85 -3.85 13.90 -2.49
N HIS A 86 -3.30 13.97 -1.27
CA HIS A 86 -2.27 14.96 -0.98
C HIS A 86 -0.98 14.68 -1.76
N TYR A 87 -0.28 15.76 -2.08
CA TYR A 87 0.91 15.72 -2.92
C TYR A 87 2.01 14.84 -2.31
N ASP A 88 2.14 14.80 -0.99
CA ASP A 88 3.13 13.98 -0.30
C ASP A 88 2.82 12.49 -0.30
N HIS A 89 1.63 12.08 -0.77
CA HIS A 89 1.19 10.69 -0.94
C HIS A 89 1.12 10.25 -2.41
N ALA A 90 0.76 11.16 -3.32
CA ALA A 90 0.39 10.81 -4.71
C ALA A 90 1.34 11.33 -5.80
N SER A 91 2.27 12.25 -5.50
CA SER A 91 3.01 12.98 -6.56
C SER A 91 3.88 12.08 -7.44
N PHE A 92 4.42 10.98 -6.91
CA PHE A 92 5.29 10.09 -7.68
C PHE A 92 4.52 9.07 -8.55
N LEU A 93 3.18 9.13 -8.58
CA LEU A 93 2.33 8.20 -9.30
C LEU A 93 2.67 8.10 -10.80
N PRO A 94 2.92 9.21 -11.54
CA PRO A 94 3.23 9.11 -12.97
C PRO A 94 4.46 8.24 -13.27
N ALA A 95 5.53 8.37 -12.47
CA ALA A 95 6.74 7.57 -12.65
C ALA A 95 6.51 6.08 -12.32
N ILE A 96 5.72 5.80 -11.28
CA ILE A 96 5.31 4.43 -10.94
C ILE A 96 4.45 3.81 -12.04
N ARG A 97 3.53 4.58 -12.64
CA ARG A 97 2.69 4.14 -13.75
C ARG A 97 3.50 3.82 -15.00
N GLU A 98 4.43 4.69 -15.36
CA GLU A 98 5.32 4.47 -16.51
C GLU A 98 6.19 3.22 -16.34
N ALA A 99 6.74 3.01 -15.14
CA ALA A 99 7.66 1.90 -14.89
C ALA A 99 6.95 0.54 -14.79
N PHE A 100 5.77 0.47 -14.16
CA PHE A 100 5.15 -0.80 -13.77
C PHE A 100 3.75 -1.05 -14.31
N HIS A 101 3.11 -0.04 -14.90
CA HIS A 101 1.73 -0.10 -15.41
C HIS A 101 0.73 -0.73 -14.39
N PRO A 102 0.77 -0.33 -13.10
CA PRO A 102 -0.08 -0.94 -12.09
C PRO A 102 -1.52 -0.47 -12.23
N LYS A 103 -2.43 -1.27 -11.67
CA LYS A 103 -3.81 -0.87 -11.47
C LYS A 103 -3.90 0.09 -10.28
N VAL A 104 -4.48 1.27 -10.46
CA VAL A 104 -4.51 2.31 -9.43
C VAL A 104 -5.88 2.44 -8.79
N TYR A 105 -5.92 2.39 -7.46
CA TYR A 105 -7.11 2.57 -6.64
C TYR A 105 -6.96 3.81 -5.77
N ALA A 106 -8.02 4.61 -5.67
CA ALA A 106 -8.09 5.74 -4.75
C ALA A 106 -9.55 6.05 -4.42
N PHE A 107 -9.82 6.66 -3.26
CA PHE A 107 -11.16 7.19 -2.98
C PHE A 107 -11.43 8.51 -3.73
N SER A 108 -10.38 9.33 -3.91
CA SER A 108 -10.49 10.61 -4.59
C SER A 108 -10.90 10.46 -6.04
N HIS A 109 -11.81 11.33 -6.48
CA HIS A 109 -12.22 11.47 -7.87
C HIS A 109 -11.47 12.59 -8.61
N SER A 110 -10.62 13.34 -7.91
CA SER A 110 -9.84 14.45 -8.47
C SER A 110 -8.43 14.07 -8.88
N LEU A 111 -8.01 12.83 -8.60
CA LEU A 111 -6.69 12.32 -9.00
C LEU A 111 -6.75 11.78 -10.43
N GLU A 112 -5.82 12.22 -11.26
CA GLU A 112 -5.59 11.62 -12.58
C GLU A 112 -4.87 10.27 -12.45
N GLY A 113 -5.08 9.39 -13.43
CA GLY A 113 -4.42 8.08 -13.46
C GLY A 113 -4.95 7.07 -12.41
N VAL A 114 -6.15 7.30 -11.89
CA VAL A 114 -6.90 6.32 -11.07
C VAL A 114 -7.74 5.45 -11.98
N ASP A 115 -7.62 4.13 -11.86
CA ASP A 115 -8.37 3.16 -12.66
C ASP A 115 -9.66 2.74 -11.94
N HIS A 116 -9.67 2.75 -10.60
CA HIS A 116 -10.81 2.36 -9.77
C HIS A 116 -11.02 3.30 -8.57
N HIS A 117 -12.20 3.91 -8.52
CA HIS A 117 -12.60 4.75 -7.39
C HIS A 117 -13.25 3.90 -6.27
N LEU A 118 -12.67 3.97 -5.07
CA LEU A 118 -13.12 3.26 -3.87
C LEU A 118 -14.28 3.98 -3.19
N ARG A 119 -15.06 3.23 -2.39
CA ARG A 119 -16.27 3.67 -1.70
C ARG A 119 -16.20 3.50 -0.17
N GLY A 120 -15.19 2.82 0.35
CA GLY A 120 -14.90 2.74 1.79
C GLY A 120 -15.45 1.53 2.53
N TRP A 121 -15.88 0.49 1.79
CA TRP A 121 -16.40 -0.77 2.37
C TRP A 121 -16.01 -1.99 1.53
N GLU A 122 -15.14 -1.80 0.53
CA GLU A 122 -14.64 -2.89 -0.31
C GLU A 122 -13.56 -3.67 0.39
N THR A 123 -13.39 -4.92 -0.04
CA THR A 123 -12.22 -5.72 0.29
C THR A 123 -11.28 -5.76 -0.90
N LEU A 124 -10.01 -5.44 -0.68
CA LEU A 124 -8.95 -5.55 -1.67
C LEU A 124 -7.95 -6.62 -1.28
N ARG A 125 -7.45 -7.37 -2.25
CA ARG A 125 -6.36 -8.32 -2.03
C ARG A 125 -5.03 -7.60 -2.16
N LEU A 126 -4.19 -7.67 -1.13
CA LEU A 126 -2.82 -7.18 -1.10
C LEU A 126 -1.91 -8.33 -0.68
N GLY A 127 -0.90 -8.64 -1.48
CA GLY A 127 -0.13 -9.88 -1.32
C GLY A 127 -1.06 -11.09 -1.37
N ASP A 128 -1.07 -11.86 -0.29
CA ASP A 128 -1.88 -13.05 -0.06
C ASP A 128 -2.95 -12.84 1.04
N ARG A 129 -3.28 -11.59 1.37
CA ARG A 129 -4.28 -11.23 2.39
C ARG A 129 -5.37 -10.32 1.83
N ASN A 130 -6.51 -10.36 2.50
CA ASN A 130 -7.63 -9.45 2.25
C ASN A 130 -7.55 -8.27 3.22
N PHE A 131 -7.70 -7.06 2.68
CA PHE A 131 -7.77 -5.82 3.44
C PHE A 131 -9.13 -5.17 3.24
N GLU A 132 -9.76 -4.78 4.34
CA GLU A 132 -10.93 -3.92 4.32
C GLU A 132 -10.51 -2.48 4.07
N VAL A 133 -11.11 -1.85 3.08
CA VAL A 133 -11.02 -0.41 2.86
C VAL A 133 -12.02 0.25 3.80
N ILE A 134 -11.55 1.17 4.64
CA ILE A 134 -12.39 1.92 5.56
C ILE A 134 -12.29 3.40 5.20
N HIS A 135 -13.39 4.02 4.78
CA HIS A 135 -13.40 5.48 4.56
C HIS A 135 -13.34 6.21 5.89
N THR A 136 -12.33 7.06 6.05
CA THR A 136 -12.02 7.77 7.29
C THR A 136 -11.80 9.26 6.99
N PRO A 137 -12.85 9.99 6.58
CA PRO A 137 -12.73 11.41 6.28
C PRO A 137 -12.30 12.18 7.54
N GLY A 138 -11.38 13.11 7.38
CA GLY A 138 -10.85 13.89 8.50
C GLY A 138 -9.68 14.77 8.08
N HIS A 139 -8.48 14.18 7.99
CA HIS A 139 -7.30 14.90 7.49
C HIS A 139 -7.52 15.43 6.07
N SER A 140 -8.12 14.60 5.22
CA SER A 140 -8.72 14.97 3.95
C SER A 140 -10.10 14.29 3.83
N SER A 141 -10.96 14.78 2.93
CA SER A 141 -12.29 14.19 2.71
C SER A 141 -12.26 12.82 2.04
N ASP A 142 -11.16 12.49 1.38
CA ASP A 142 -10.91 11.25 0.64
C ASP A 142 -10.00 10.27 1.37
N SER A 143 -9.65 10.54 2.64
CA SER A 143 -8.80 9.67 3.44
C SER A 143 -9.42 8.29 3.67
N ILE A 144 -8.64 7.22 3.47
CA ILE A 144 -8.98 5.84 3.79
C ILE A 144 -7.94 5.19 4.69
N CYS A 145 -8.36 4.14 5.42
CA CYS A 145 -7.49 3.16 6.06
C CYS A 145 -7.62 1.79 5.37
N LEU A 146 -6.60 0.96 5.49
CA LEU A 146 -6.59 -0.43 5.01
C LEU A 146 -6.39 -1.36 6.21
N TYR A 147 -7.40 -2.14 6.55
CA TYR A 147 -7.38 -3.02 7.72
C TYR A 147 -7.25 -4.48 7.33
N CYS A 148 -6.29 -5.19 7.90
CA CYS A 148 -6.19 -6.65 7.81
C CYS A 148 -6.26 -7.26 9.20
N GLU A 149 -7.38 -7.92 9.51
CA GLU A 149 -7.59 -8.57 10.81
C GLU A 149 -6.57 -9.67 11.06
N GLU A 150 -6.33 -10.53 10.05
CA GLU A 150 -5.41 -11.66 10.15
C GLU A 150 -4.02 -11.19 10.57
N GLU A 151 -3.50 -10.12 9.97
CA GLU A 151 -2.18 -9.55 10.25
C GLU A 151 -2.17 -8.60 11.47
N GLY A 152 -3.35 -8.18 11.95
CA GLY A 152 -3.48 -7.17 13.01
C GLY A 152 -2.91 -5.80 12.61
N VAL A 153 -3.05 -5.44 11.33
CA VAL A 153 -2.48 -4.22 10.71
C VAL A 153 -3.59 -3.26 10.29
N LEU A 154 -3.36 -1.97 10.53
CA LEU A 154 -4.18 -0.83 10.07
C LEU A 154 -3.29 0.29 9.54
#